data_AF-A0A662PA66-F1
#
_entry.id   AF-A0A662PA66-F1
#
_cell.length_a   1.000
_cell.length_b   1.000
_cell.length_c   1.000
_cell.angle_alpha   90.00
_cell.angle_beta   90.00
_cell.angle_gamma   90.00
#
_symmetry.space_group_name_H-M   'P 1'
#
loop_
_entity.id
_entity.type
_entity.pdbx_description
1 polymer ?
#
loop_
_entity_poly.entity_id
_entity_poly.type
_entity_poly.pdbx_seq_one_letter_code
_entity_poly.pdbx_strand_id
1 'polypeptide(L)'
;GNVEYCPEEMKKNGAEVIHLATGFVVGYPPCPYIDHFCDFIKEKYHMKVVIGTHPIPQKYYLTHKSLGTWESLGWKKRIELTLTDEETRLKYD
;
A
#
# COMPACT_ATOMS: atom_id res chain seq x y z
N GLY A 1 16.37 -1.93 4.17
CA GLY A 1 16.01 -1.66 5.56
C GLY A 1 14.62 -2.19 5.86
N ASN A 2 14.21 -2.13 7.12
CA ASN A 2 12.87 -2.51 7.59
C ASN A 2 12.01 -1.27 7.87
N VAL A 3 10.73 -1.48 8.17
CA VAL A 3 9.78 -0.39 8.48
C VAL A 3 10.18 0.41 9.73
N GLU A 4 10.96 -0.17 10.64
CA GLU A 4 11.39 0.46 11.90
C GLU A 4 12.59 1.39 11.78
N TYR A 5 13.23 1.44 10.62
CA TYR A 5 14.45 2.24 10.40
C TYR A 5 14.38 3.05 9.11
N CYS A 6 13.82 2.50 8.03
CA CYS A 6 13.72 3.18 6.74
C CYS A 6 13.05 4.57 6.81
N PRO A 7 11.92 4.77 7.51
CA PRO A 7 11.29 6.09 7.57
C PRO A 7 12.20 7.16 8.20
N GLU A 8 13.02 6.78 9.19
CA GLU A 8 13.95 7.70 9.83
C GLU A 8 15.04 8.16 8.87
N GLU A 9 15.64 7.23 8.13
CA GLU A 9 16.63 7.55 7.10
C GLU A 9 16.02 8.39 5.98
N MET A 10 14.82 8.05 5.52
CA MET A 10 14.11 8.81 4.50
C MET A 10 13.85 10.25 4.96
N LYS A 11 13.43 10.44 6.21
CA LYS A 11 13.24 11.77 6.82
C LYS A 11 14.55 12.56 6.88
N LYS A 12 15.66 11.93 7.29
CA LYS A 12 16.99 12.57 7.30
C LYS A 12 17.42 13.04 5.91
N ASN A 13 16.96 12.37 4.87
CA ASN A 13 17.20 12.73 3.47
C ASN A 13 16.15 13.70 2.89
N GLY A 14 15.27 14.27 3.71
CA GLY A 14 14.29 15.28 3.29
C GLY A 14 12.96 14.74 2.78
N ALA A 15 12.66 13.44 2.96
CA ALA A 15 11.33 12.93 2.64
C ALA A 15 10.28 13.48 3.62
N GLU A 16 9.12 13.86 3.09
CA GLU A 16 7.97 14.35 3.87
C GLU A 16 6.82 13.33 3.94
N VAL A 17 6.77 12.42 2.98
CA VAL A 17 5.70 11.42 2.81
C VAL A 17 6.32 10.05 2.58
N ILE A 18 5.83 9.05 3.29
CA ILE A 18 6.15 7.63 3.07
C ILE A 18 5.02 6.99 2.26
N HIS A 19 5.37 6.34 1.16
CA HIS A 19 4.44 5.48 0.44
C HIS A 19 4.70 4.02 0.79
N LEU A 20 3.66 3.30 1.22
CA LEU A 20 3.71 1.84 1.29
C LEU A 20 3.56 1.29 -0.14
N ALA A 21 4.54 0.53 -0.61
CA ALA A 21 4.56 0.04 -2.00
C ALA A 21 3.30 -0.76 -2.33
N THR A 22 2.77 -0.62 -3.56
CA THR A 22 1.58 -1.38 -3.99
C THR A 22 1.80 -2.89 -3.85
N GLY A 23 3.01 -3.40 -4.09
CA GLY A 23 3.36 -4.81 -3.85
C GLY A 23 3.23 -5.27 -2.38
N PHE A 24 3.41 -4.37 -1.41
CA PHE A 24 3.15 -4.67 0.00
C PHE A 24 1.64 -4.78 0.30
N VAL A 25 0.83 -4.02 -0.44
CA VAL A 25 -0.64 -4.01 -0.31
C VAL A 25 -1.28 -5.27 -0.93
N VAL A 26 -0.75 -5.72 -2.07
CA VAL A 26 -1.31 -6.85 -2.87
C VAL A 26 -0.57 -8.17 -2.69
N GLY A 27 0.23 -8.30 -1.63
CA GLY A 27 0.88 -9.56 -1.29
C GLY A 27 -0.12 -10.68 -0.97
N TYR A 28 0.34 -11.94 -0.95
CA TYR A 28 -0.50 -13.11 -0.66
C TYR A 28 0.00 -13.85 0.61
N PRO A 29 -0.84 -13.96 1.67
CA PRO A 29 -2.04 -13.16 1.90
C PRO A 29 -1.66 -11.67 2.12
N PRO A 30 -2.58 -10.72 1.89
CA PRO A 30 -2.26 -9.33 2.19
C PRO A 30 -1.98 -9.13 3.67
N CYS A 31 -1.08 -8.20 3.99
CA CYS A 31 -0.70 -7.93 5.36
C CYS A 31 -1.93 -7.42 6.16
N PRO A 32 -2.32 -8.07 7.27
CA PRO A 32 -3.45 -7.61 8.09
C PRO A 32 -3.10 -6.38 8.94
N TYR A 33 -1.81 -6.03 9.04
CA TYR A 33 -1.29 -4.97 9.91
C TYR A 33 -0.91 -3.68 9.16
N ILE A 34 -1.40 -3.47 7.93
CA ILE A 34 -1.12 -2.26 7.15
C ILE A 34 -1.44 -0.98 7.94
N ASP A 35 -2.58 -0.93 8.60
CA ASP A 35 -2.99 0.25 9.37
C ASP A 35 -2.04 0.50 10.55
N HIS A 36 -1.61 -0.57 11.23
CA HIS A 36 -0.64 -0.47 12.32
C HIS A 36 0.71 0.08 11.85
N PHE A 37 1.19 -0.35 10.67
CA PHE A 37 2.41 0.25 10.10
C PHE A 37 2.23 1.72 9.74
N CYS A 38 1.07 2.09 9.19
CA CYS A 38 0.77 3.50 8.90
C CYS A 38 0.80 4.33 10.19
N ASP A 39 0.18 3.85 11.26
CA ASP A 39 0.08 4.57 12.52
C ASP A 39 1.42 4.62 13.25
N PHE A 40 2.18 3.52 13.25
CA PHE A 40 3.55 3.49 13.74
C PHE A 40 4.44 4.56 13.08
N ILE A 41 4.39 4.67 11.74
CA ILE A 41 5.23 5.64 11.02
C ILE A 41 4.80 7.09 11.34
N LYS A 42 3.49 7.35 11.38
CA LYS A 42 2.95 8.67 11.75
C LYS A 42 3.35 9.05 13.18
N GLU A 43 3.20 8.13 14.12
CA GLU A 43 3.45 8.39 15.54
C GLU A 43 4.95 8.57 15.81
N LYS A 44 5.79 7.62 15.39
CA LYS A 44 7.22 7.62 15.72
C LYS A 44 8.02 8.66 14.93
N TYR A 45 7.68 8.88 13.65
CA TYR A 45 8.47 9.74 12.77
C TYR A 45 7.77 11.05 12.39
N HIS A 46 6.50 11.24 12.75
CA HIS A 46 5.71 12.42 12.39
C HIS A 46 5.68 12.69 10.88
N MET A 47 5.55 11.62 10.09
CA MET A 47 5.50 11.67 8.63
C MET A 47 4.12 11.29 8.12
N LYS A 48 3.73 11.86 6.97
CA LYS A 48 2.51 11.42 6.27
C LYS A 48 2.74 10.04 5.66
N VAL A 49 1.70 9.22 5.63
CA VAL A 49 1.76 7.88 5.02
C VAL A 49 0.64 7.74 4.00
N VAL A 50 1.00 7.26 2.80
CA VAL A 50 0.06 6.95 1.71
C VAL A 50 0.18 5.47 1.38
N ILE A 51 -0.97 4.81 1.21
CA ILE A 51 -1.02 3.39 0.83
C ILE A 51 -0.99 3.33 -0.71
N GLY A 52 0.05 2.68 -1.24
CA GLY A 52 0.25 2.53 -2.68
C GLY A 52 1.26 3.50 -3.27
N THR A 53 1.91 3.03 -4.34
CA THR A 53 2.86 3.82 -5.16
C THR A 53 2.44 3.91 -6.62
N HIS A 54 1.70 2.92 -7.11
CA HIS A 54 1.22 2.84 -8.49
C HIS A 54 -0.08 2.01 -8.55
N PRO A 55 -0.81 2.03 -9.68
CA PRO A 55 -1.99 1.20 -9.87
C PRO A 55 -1.75 -0.29 -9.61
N ILE A 56 -2.77 -0.98 -9.09
CA ILE A 56 -2.76 -2.43 -8.90
C ILE A 56 -2.74 -3.10 -10.29
N PRO A 57 -1.73 -3.93 -10.61
CA PRO A 57 -1.71 -4.62 -11.90
C PRO A 57 -2.89 -5.57 -12.08
N GLN A 58 -3.30 -5.78 -13.33
CA GLN A 58 -4.49 -6.59 -13.64
C GLN A 58 -4.40 -8.03 -13.09
N LYS A 59 -3.23 -8.68 -13.17
CA LYS A 59 -3.04 -10.05 -12.64
C LYS A 59 -3.29 -10.15 -11.14
N TYR A 60 -2.90 -9.14 -10.37
CA TYR A 60 -3.15 -9.08 -8.93
C TYR A 60 -4.62 -8.84 -8.63
N TYR A 61 -5.25 -7.91 -9.37
CA TYR A 61 -6.67 -7.60 -9.24
C TYR A 61 -7.53 -8.85 -9.46
N LEU A 62 -7.32 -9.58 -10.56
CA LEU A 62 -8.10 -10.77 -10.90
C LEU A 62 -7.97 -11.87 -9.83
N THR A 63 -6.75 -12.12 -9.36
CA THR A 63 -6.49 -13.14 -8.34
C THR A 63 -7.16 -12.77 -7.01
N HIS A 64 -7.00 -11.53 -6.53
CA HIS A 64 -7.64 -11.08 -5.29
C HIS A 64 -9.16 -11.01 -5.38
N LYS A 65 -9.71 -10.67 -6.55
CA LYS A 65 -11.14 -10.71 -6.82
C LYS A 65 -11.66 -12.15 -6.71
N SER A 66 -10.98 -13.12 -7.31
CA SER A 66 -11.37 -14.54 -7.20
C SER A 66 -11.29 -15.06 -5.77
N LEU A 67 -10.36 -14.55 -4.96
CA LEU A 67 -10.19 -14.92 -3.55
C LEU A 67 -11.14 -14.17 -2.60
N GLY A 68 -11.93 -13.20 -3.08
CA GLY A 68 -12.76 -12.35 -2.23
C GLY A 68 -11.96 -11.50 -1.22
N THR A 69 -10.69 -11.22 -1.52
CA THR A 69 -9.75 -10.64 -0.55
C THR A 69 -10.15 -9.25 -0.07
N TRP A 70 -10.75 -8.45 -0.97
CA TRP A 70 -11.03 -7.04 -0.72
C TRP A 70 -12.51 -6.72 -0.50
N GLU A 71 -13.31 -7.69 -0.04
CA GLU A 71 -14.76 -7.47 0.10
C GLU A 71 -15.14 -6.56 1.27
N SER A 72 -14.31 -6.51 2.31
CA SER A 72 -14.55 -5.66 3.47
C SER A 72 -14.37 -4.17 3.14
N LEU A 73 -15.13 -3.31 3.83
CA LEU A 73 -15.01 -1.85 3.69
C LEU A 73 -13.59 -1.35 4.00
N GLY A 74 -12.92 -1.96 4.99
CA GLY A 74 -11.54 -1.64 5.32
C GLY A 74 -10.59 -1.88 4.15
N TRP A 75 -10.73 -3.00 3.43
CA TRP A 75 -9.92 -3.27 2.26
C TRP A 75 -10.24 -2.35 1.08
N LYS A 76 -11.52 -2.10 0.80
CA LYS A 76 -11.94 -1.17 -0.26
C LYS A 76 -11.33 0.21 -0.06
N LYS A 77 -11.28 0.71 1.18
CA LYS A 77 -10.63 1.97 1.52
C LYS A 77 -9.11 1.93 1.33
N ARG A 78 -8.43 0.84 1.72
CA ARG A 78 -6.96 0.72 1.59
C ARG A 78 -6.50 0.73 0.12
N ILE A 79 -7.29 0.16 -0.78
CA ILE A 79 -6.94 0.08 -2.21
C ILE A 79 -7.50 1.21 -3.05
N GLU A 80 -8.31 2.10 -2.48
CA GLU A 80 -9.05 3.14 -3.21
C GLU A 80 -8.15 3.97 -4.14
N LEU A 81 -6.96 4.37 -3.67
CA LEU A 81 -6.02 5.17 -4.46
C LEU A 81 -5.26 4.39 -5.53
N THR A 82 -5.22 3.05 -5.41
CA THR A 82 -4.44 2.19 -6.32
C THR A 82 -5.32 1.35 -7.25
N LEU A 83 -6.62 1.23 -6.96
CA LEU A 83 -7.58 0.53 -7.81
C LEU A 83 -8.12 1.50 -8.87
N THR A 84 -7.45 1.53 -10.03
CA THR A 84 -7.83 2.35 -11.20
C THR A 84 -8.69 1.57 -12.19
N ASP A 85 -9.02 2.18 -13.34
CA ASP A 85 -9.68 1.50 -14.47
C ASP A 85 -8.82 0.36 -15.08
N GLU A 86 -9.46 -0.53 -15.83
CA GLU A 86 -8.81 -1.73 -16.40
C GLU A 86 -7.70 -1.41 -17.41
N GLU A 87 -7.88 -0.39 -18.24
CA GLU A 87 -6.87 0.00 -19.23
C GLU A 87 -5.58 0.42 -18.52
N THR A 88 -5.70 1.21 -17.45
CA THR A 88 -4.56 1.58 -16.61
C THR A 88 -3.95 0.35 -15.93
N ARG A 89 -4.75 -0.55 -15.34
CA ARG A 89 -4.21 -1.74 -14.66
C ARG A 89 -3.43 -2.67 -15.59
N LEU A 90 -3.85 -2.79 -16.86
CA LEU A 90 -3.14 -3.58 -17.88
C LEU A 90 -1.77 -3.01 -18.25
N LYS A 91 -1.57 -1.69 -18.15
CA LYS A 91 -0.26 -1.05 -18.40
C LYS A 91 0.78 -1.35 -17.33
N TYR A 92 0.36 -1.85 -16.16
CA TYR A 92 1.24 -2.17 -15.03
C TYR A 92 1.42 -3.69 -14.82
N ASP A 93 0.90 -4.52 -15.72
CA ASP A 93 0.95 -5.98 -15.62
C ASP A 93 2.31 -6.61 -15.94
#